data_AF-A0A3N2RD98-F1
#
_entry.id   AF-A0A3N2RD98-F1
#
_cell.length_a   1.000
_cell.length_b   1.000
_cell.length_c   1.000
_cell.angle_alpha   90.00
_cell.angle_beta   90.00
_cell.angle_gamma   90.00
#
_symmetry.space_group_name_H-M   'P 1'
#
loop_
_entity.id
_entity.type
_entity.pdbx_description
1 polymer ?
#
loop_
_entity_poly.entity_id
_entity_poly.type
_entity_poly.pdbx_seq_one_letter_code
_entity_poly.pdbx_strand_id
1 'polypeptide(L)'
;MQRALKLLLTLPVIALLAQPWWAPHWGAGILGEIHALGPTGSIVAVAVFFALVARYCHCLQRLLAAIPPPARTASPRSVWWMFAIPYNFVEDSFIVAAIAASLRNDARIDPSRQRRWRRLGSGWCALQILSLLPGAVGFAAGAAALAFWVAHWAASVRLLRVLGDTAPTAPGAAASA
;
A
#
# COMPACT_ATOMS: atom_id res chain seq x y z
N MET A 1 -19.24 -10.17 -6.21
CA MET A 1 -19.51 -8.72 -6.06
C MET A 1 -18.25 -7.88 -5.90
N GLN A 2 -17.34 -8.20 -4.97
CA GLN A 2 -16.14 -7.39 -4.69
C GLN A 2 -15.17 -7.23 -5.89
N ARG A 3 -14.98 -8.27 -6.73
CA ARG A 3 -14.13 -8.18 -7.93
C ARG A 3 -14.70 -7.22 -8.99
N ALA A 4 -16.00 -7.25 -9.22
CA ALA A 4 -16.68 -6.37 -10.18
C ALA A 4 -16.59 -4.89 -9.75
N LEU A 5 -16.76 -4.62 -8.46
CA LEU A 5 -16.58 -3.27 -7.91
C LEU A 5 -15.14 -2.76 -8.13
N LYS A 6 -14.13 -3.60 -7.88
CA LYS A 6 -12.73 -3.22 -8.08
C LYS A 6 -12.42 -2.89 -9.54
N LEU A 7 -12.91 -3.71 -10.47
CA LEU A 7 -12.79 -3.44 -11.91
C LEU A 7 -13.47 -2.13 -12.31
N LEU A 8 -14.70 -1.90 -11.83
CA LEU A 8 -15.43 -0.67 -12.11
C LEU A 8 -14.71 0.58 -11.57
N LEU A 9 -14.14 0.50 -10.37
CA LEU A 9 -13.32 1.58 -9.80
C LEU A 9 -11.96 1.77 -10.51
N THR A 10 -11.49 0.77 -11.25
CA THR A 10 -10.24 0.87 -12.03
C THR A 10 -10.46 1.62 -13.34
N LEU A 11 -11.70 1.68 -13.87
CA LEU A 11 -11.99 2.38 -15.13
C LEU A 11 -11.66 3.89 -15.08
N PRO A 12 -12.05 4.66 -14.03
CA PRO A 12 -11.62 6.05 -13.90
C PRO A 12 -10.11 6.23 -13.80
N VAL A 13 -9.42 5.30 -13.12
CA VAL A 13 -7.95 5.31 -12.99
C VAL A 13 -7.30 5.13 -14.36
N ILE A 14 -7.80 4.19 -15.16
CA ILE A 14 -7.34 3.99 -16.55
C ILE A 14 -7.56 5.26 -17.38
N ALA A 15 -8.74 5.88 -17.28
CA ALA A 15 -9.05 7.11 -18.00
C ALA A 15 -8.09 8.26 -17.63
N LEU A 16 -7.78 8.42 -16.34
CA LEU A 16 -6.81 9.41 -15.86
C LEU A 16 -5.39 9.09 -16.28
N LEU A 17 -4.96 7.82 -16.28
CA LEU A 17 -3.63 7.43 -16.76
C LEU A 17 -3.48 7.62 -18.28
N ALA A 18 -4.56 7.44 -19.04
CA ALA A 18 -4.60 7.68 -20.48
C ALA A 18 -4.74 9.17 -20.86
N GLN A 19 -4.92 10.06 -19.87
CA GLN A 19 -5.10 11.51 -20.06
C GLN A 19 -4.07 12.16 -20.99
N PRO A 20 -2.77 11.82 -20.97
CA PRO A 20 -1.79 12.41 -21.87
C PRO A 20 -2.12 12.23 -23.37
N TRP A 21 -2.90 11.20 -23.73
CA TRP A 21 -3.28 10.95 -25.12
C TRP A 21 -4.53 11.70 -25.58
N TRP A 22 -5.49 11.98 -24.68
CA TRP A 22 -6.77 12.61 -25.05
C TRP A 22 -6.91 14.06 -24.55
N ALA A 23 -6.10 14.51 -23.60
CA ALA A 23 -6.05 15.90 -23.16
C ALA A 23 -4.60 16.40 -22.93
N PRO A 24 -3.71 16.35 -23.94
CA PRO A 24 -2.28 16.65 -23.79
C PRO A 24 -1.97 18.07 -23.28
N HIS A 25 -2.91 19.02 -23.46
CA HIS A 25 -2.77 20.41 -23.02
C HIS A 25 -2.84 20.60 -21.50
N TRP A 26 -3.23 19.58 -20.72
CA TRP A 26 -3.23 19.64 -19.25
C TRP A 26 -1.84 19.38 -18.64
N GLY A 27 -0.82 19.18 -19.48
CA GLY A 27 0.56 18.95 -19.08
C GLY A 27 0.94 17.46 -19.09
N ALA A 28 2.24 17.20 -19.10
CA ALA A 28 2.79 15.84 -19.17
C ALA A 28 2.74 15.07 -17.83
N GLY A 29 2.28 15.73 -16.76
CA GLY A 29 2.22 15.15 -15.39
C GLY A 29 3.57 14.61 -14.92
N ILE A 30 3.52 13.59 -14.05
CA ILE A 30 4.73 12.94 -13.49
C ILE A 30 5.58 12.24 -14.55
N LEU A 31 4.97 11.84 -15.68
CA LEU A 31 5.66 11.19 -16.79
C LEU A 31 6.62 12.15 -17.51
N GLY A 32 6.25 13.43 -17.60
CA GLY A 32 7.12 14.48 -18.15
C GLY A 32 8.39 14.69 -17.33
N GLU A 33 8.29 14.62 -16.00
CA GLU A 33 9.44 14.75 -15.10
C GLU A 33 10.38 13.54 -15.19
N ILE A 34 9.83 12.33 -15.29
CA ILE A 34 10.63 11.12 -15.49
C ILE A 34 11.39 11.18 -16.82
N HIS A 35 10.72 11.63 -17.90
CA HIS A 35 11.36 11.80 -19.20
C HIS A 35 12.53 12.80 -19.15
N ALA A 36 12.47 13.83 -18.30
CA ALA A 36 13.55 14.80 -18.12
C ALA A 36 14.83 14.20 -17.49
N LEU A 37 14.74 13.04 -16.80
CA LEU A 37 15.90 12.31 -16.25
C LEU A 37 16.69 11.56 -17.32
N GLY A 38 16.22 11.55 -18.57
CA GLY A 38 16.77 10.74 -19.66
C GLY A 38 16.50 9.24 -19.47
N PRO A 39 16.89 8.41 -20.46
CA PRO A 39 16.58 6.98 -20.45
C PRO A 39 17.18 6.24 -19.24
N THR A 40 18.45 6.51 -18.93
CA THR A 40 19.15 5.87 -17.82
C THR A 40 18.53 6.25 -16.47
N GLY A 41 18.27 7.54 -16.25
CA GLY A 41 17.65 8.02 -15.02
C GLY A 41 16.23 7.47 -14.84
N SER A 42 15.46 7.37 -15.92
CA SER A 42 14.13 6.74 -15.92
C SER A 42 14.17 5.27 -15.50
N ILE A 43 15.08 4.48 -16.08
CA ILE A 43 15.24 3.05 -15.74
C ILE A 43 15.60 2.88 -14.26
N VAL A 44 16.57 3.67 -13.77
CA VAL A 44 16.99 3.63 -12.36
C VAL A 44 15.84 4.01 -11.44
N ALA A 45 15.12 5.08 -11.74
CA ALA A 45 13.97 5.53 -10.94
C ALA A 45 12.88 4.46 -10.87
N VAL A 46 12.53 3.84 -12.00
CA VAL A 46 11.54 2.75 -12.07
C VAL A 46 12.00 1.53 -11.27
N ALA A 47 13.27 1.13 -11.39
CA ALA A 47 13.82 0.00 -10.65
C ALA A 47 13.79 0.25 -9.13
N VAL A 48 14.20 1.44 -8.70
CA VAL A 48 14.16 1.85 -7.28
C VAL A 48 12.72 1.86 -6.77
N PHE A 49 11.77 2.41 -7.53
CA PHE A 49 10.36 2.40 -7.17
C PHE A 49 9.82 0.98 -6.96
N PHE A 50 10.05 0.06 -7.90
CA PHE A 50 9.58 -1.32 -7.76
C PHE A 50 10.27 -2.06 -6.62
N ALA A 51 11.56 -1.83 -6.38
CA ALA A 51 12.27 -2.43 -5.23
C ALA A 51 11.69 -1.95 -3.90
N LEU A 52 11.36 -0.66 -3.80
CA LEU A 52 10.71 -0.06 -2.64
C LEU A 52 9.31 -0.64 -2.41
N VAL A 53 8.51 -0.77 -3.46
CA VAL A 53 7.19 -1.42 -3.41
C VAL A 53 7.31 -2.88 -2.98
N ALA A 54 8.28 -3.63 -3.51
CA ALA A 54 8.53 -5.03 -3.13
C ALA A 54 8.84 -5.17 -1.64
N ARG A 55 9.71 -4.30 -1.12
CA ARG A 55 10.09 -4.30 0.31
C ARG A 55 8.89 -3.94 1.19
N TYR A 56 8.04 -3.01 0.75
CA TYR A 56 6.79 -2.67 1.43
C TYR A 56 5.79 -3.84 1.42
N CYS A 57 5.57 -4.49 0.26
CA CYS A 57 4.74 -5.69 0.15
C CYS A 57 5.23 -6.79 1.08
N HIS A 58 6.54 -7.04 1.12
CA HIS A 58 7.15 -8.01 2.02
C HIS A 58 6.88 -7.68 3.50
N CYS A 59 6.96 -6.39 3.88
CA CYS A 59 6.61 -5.95 5.22
C CYS A 59 5.13 -6.23 5.56
N LEU A 60 4.20 -5.90 4.65
CA LEU A 60 2.77 -6.15 4.85
C LEU A 60 2.44 -7.65 4.88
N GLN A 61 3.09 -8.45 4.04
CA GLN A 61 2.96 -9.90 4.04
C GLN A 61 3.38 -10.47 5.40
N ARG A 62 4.53 -10.04 5.92
CA ARG A 62 5.00 -10.46 7.25
C ARG A 62 4.03 -10.03 8.36
N LEU A 63 3.51 -8.81 8.28
CA LEU A 63 2.50 -8.30 9.22
C LEU A 63 1.26 -9.19 9.23
N LEU A 64 0.71 -9.53 8.06
CA LEU A 64 -0.48 -10.39 7.97
C LEU A 64 -0.17 -11.84 8.33
N ALA A 65 1.04 -12.33 8.05
CA ALA A 65 1.48 -13.67 8.44
C ALA A 65 1.68 -13.82 9.96
N ALA A 66 1.99 -12.74 10.69
CA ALA A 66 2.12 -12.75 12.14
C ALA A 66 0.76 -12.83 12.87
N ILE A 67 -0.34 -12.55 12.17
CA ILE A 67 -1.71 -12.71 12.68
C ILE A 67 -2.13 -14.19 12.54
N PRO A 68 -2.78 -14.84 13.52
CA PRO A 68 -3.24 -16.22 13.40
C PRO A 68 -4.24 -16.41 12.24
N PRO A 69 -4.21 -17.55 11.53
CA PRO A 69 -5.14 -17.84 10.44
C PRO A 69 -6.63 -17.53 10.71
N PRO A 70 -7.23 -17.87 11.88
CA PRO A 70 -8.66 -17.60 12.12
C PRO A 70 -8.99 -16.11 12.23
N ALA A 71 -8.02 -15.24 12.55
CA ALA A 71 -8.22 -13.81 12.62
C ALA A 71 -8.03 -13.09 11.28
N ARG A 72 -7.41 -13.75 10.28
CA ARG A 72 -7.10 -13.14 8.98
C ARG A 72 -8.36 -13.04 8.10
N THR A 73 -8.54 -11.88 7.48
CA THR A 73 -9.59 -11.66 6.47
C THR A 73 -9.04 -11.72 5.03
N ALA A 74 -7.73 -11.92 4.87
CA ALA A 74 -7.06 -12.04 3.58
C ALA A 74 -5.82 -12.94 3.69
N SER A 75 -5.35 -13.47 2.56
CA SER A 75 -4.13 -14.27 2.54
C SER A 75 -2.89 -13.35 2.53
N PRO A 76 -1.78 -13.71 3.22
CA PRO A 76 -0.58 -12.88 3.23
C PRO A 76 -0.01 -12.58 1.84
N ARG A 77 -0.24 -13.48 0.88
CA ARG A 77 0.20 -13.31 -0.51
C ARG A 77 -0.63 -12.30 -1.29
N SER A 78 -1.84 -11.94 -0.86
CA SER A 78 -2.69 -11.00 -1.60
C SER A 78 -2.10 -9.60 -1.70
N VAL A 79 -1.14 -9.24 -0.82
CA VAL A 79 -0.47 -7.93 -0.87
C VAL A 79 0.37 -7.76 -2.14
N TRP A 80 0.73 -8.83 -2.86
CA TRP A 80 1.50 -8.71 -4.11
C TRP A 80 0.66 -8.22 -5.29
N TRP A 81 -0.67 -8.17 -5.16
CA TRP A 81 -1.54 -7.54 -6.16
C TRP A 81 -1.30 -6.03 -6.32
N MET A 82 -0.51 -5.42 -5.42
CA MET A 82 0.00 -4.06 -5.57
C MET A 82 0.84 -3.83 -6.85
N PHE A 83 1.39 -4.90 -7.45
CA PHE A 83 2.12 -4.80 -8.72
C PHE A 83 1.22 -4.84 -9.97
N ALA A 84 -0.07 -5.14 -9.81
CA ALA A 84 -1.00 -5.21 -10.93
C ALA A 84 -1.46 -3.81 -11.36
N ILE A 85 -0.62 -3.08 -12.08
CA ILE A 85 -0.96 -1.73 -12.59
C ILE A 85 -1.98 -1.87 -13.73
N PRO A 86 -3.08 -1.07 -13.78
CA PRO A 86 -3.46 0.01 -12.85
C PRO A 86 -4.46 -0.43 -11.76
N TYR A 87 -4.77 -1.72 -11.69
CA TYR A 87 -5.65 -2.30 -10.68
C TYR A 87 -5.15 -2.07 -9.24
N ASN A 88 -3.84 -1.87 -9.07
CA ASN A 88 -3.18 -1.59 -7.79
C ASN A 88 -3.79 -0.39 -7.05
N PHE A 89 -4.13 0.70 -7.74
CA PHE A 89 -4.67 1.92 -7.09
C PHE A 89 -5.94 1.62 -6.27
N VAL A 90 -6.78 0.74 -6.79
CA VAL A 90 -8.00 0.30 -6.10
C VAL A 90 -7.66 -0.79 -5.10
N GLU A 91 -6.87 -1.79 -5.50
CA GLU A 91 -6.52 -2.93 -4.66
C GLU A 91 -5.80 -2.51 -3.36
N ASP A 92 -4.94 -1.49 -3.39
CA ASP A 92 -4.21 -0.96 -2.24
C ASP A 92 -5.18 -0.59 -1.10
N SER A 93 -6.30 0.05 -1.44
CA SER A 93 -7.35 0.41 -0.47
C SER A 93 -7.99 -0.83 0.18
N PHE A 94 -8.21 -1.88 -0.60
CA PHE A 94 -8.76 -3.13 -0.10
C PHE A 94 -7.76 -3.94 0.72
N ILE A 95 -6.48 -3.91 0.35
CA ILE A 95 -5.39 -4.51 1.13
C ILE A 95 -5.32 -3.84 2.51
N VAL A 96 -5.32 -2.50 2.56
CA VAL A 96 -5.32 -1.75 3.82
C VAL A 96 -6.55 -2.10 4.67
N ALA A 97 -7.75 -2.14 4.07
CA ALA A 97 -8.97 -2.48 4.78
C ALA A 97 -8.94 -3.92 5.35
N ALA A 98 -8.46 -4.88 4.57
CA ALA A 98 -8.36 -6.28 4.98
C ALA A 98 -7.34 -6.49 6.10
N ILE A 99 -6.15 -5.86 6.02
CA ILE A 99 -5.16 -5.91 7.09
C ILE A 99 -5.72 -5.25 8.35
N ALA A 100 -6.38 -4.09 8.24
CA ALA A 100 -6.98 -3.42 9.38
C ALA A 100 -8.08 -4.27 10.05
N ALA A 101 -8.90 -4.96 9.27
CA ALA A 101 -9.89 -5.90 9.79
C ALA A 101 -9.25 -7.09 10.48
N SER A 102 -8.19 -7.65 9.89
CA SER A 102 -7.42 -8.77 10.47
C SER A 102 -6.78 -8.38 11.80
N LEU A 103 -6.18 -7.19 11.88
CA LEU A 103 -5.60 -6.66 13.13
C LEU A 103 -6.66 -6.44 14.22
N ARG A 104 -7.85 -6.02 13.83
CA ARG A 104 -8.98 -5.85 14.76
C ARG A 104 -9.49 -7.19 15.29
N ASN A 105 -9.55 -8.21 14.44
CA ASN A 105 -9.96 -9.56 14.83
C ASN A 105 -8.92 -10.24 15.74
N ASP A 106 -7.63 -9.95 15.53
CA ASP A 106 -6.52 -10.46 16.35
C ASP A 106 -6.48 -9.86 17.76
N ALA A 107 -6.95 -8.62 17.92
CA ALA A 107 -7.09 -7.88 19.18
C ALA A 107 -5.81 -7.66 20.02
N ARG A 108 -4.62 -8.15 19.60
CA ARG A 108 -3.35 -7.90 20.30
C ARG A 108 -2.81 -6.48 20.09
N ILE A 109 -3.28 -5.78 19.06
CA ILE A 109 -2.89 -4.40 18.78
C ILE A 109 -3.89 -3.43 19.40
N ASP A 110 -3.37 -2.46 20.16
CA ASP A 110 -4.16 -1.35 20.69
C ASP A 110 -5.04 -0.70 19.60
N PRO A 111 -6.36 -0.52 19.85
CA PRO A 111 -7.28 0.03 18.87
C PRO A 111 -6.90 1.42 18.34
N SER A 112 -6.24 2.27 19.14
CA SER A 112 -5.81 3.60 18.67
C SER A 112 -4.69 3.50 17.64
N ARG A 113 -3.72 2.60 17.85
CA ARG A 113 -2.62 2.31 16.91
C ARG A 113 -3.17 1.70 15.62
N GLN A 114 -4.11 0.77 15.72
CA GLN A 114 -4.79 0.16 14.57
C GLN A 114 -5.58 1.20 13.75
N ARG A 115 -6.33 2.10 14.40
CA ARG A 115 -7.04 3.19 13.71
C ARG A 115 -6.09 4.17 13.03
N ARG A 116 -4.98 4.55 13.69
CA ARG A 116 -3.96 5.43 13.10
C ARG A 116 -3.33 4.78 11.88
N TRP A 117 -2.95 3.51 11.96
CA TRP A 117 -2.43 2.74 10.84
C TRP A 117 -3.41 2.77 9.66
N ARG A 118 -4.68 2.42 9.89
CA ARG A 118 -5.71 2.46 8.85
C ARG A 118 -5.88 3.84 8.22
N ARG A 119 -5.91 4.92 9.02
CA ARG A 119 -6.04 6.29 8.52
C ARG A 119 -4.89 6.68 7.60
N LEU A 120 -3.65 6.32 7.96
CA LEU A 120 -2.48 6.56 7.12
C LEU A 120 -2.58 5.78 5.80
N GLY A 121 -2.98 4.50 5.84
CA GLY A 121 -3.12 3.69 4.64
C GLY A 121 -4.23 4.17 3.71
N SER A 122 -5.41 4.51 4.27
CA SER A 122 -6.52 5.06 3.49
C SER A 122 -6.21 6.45 2.94
N GLY A 123 -5.53 7.30 3.72
CA GLY A 123 -5.09 8.61 3.26
C GLY A 123 -4.09 8.52 2.11
N TRP A 124 -3.11 7.61 2.23
CA TRP A 124 -2.20 7.30 1.14
C TRP A 124 -2.94 6.88 -0.14
N CYS A 125 -3.87 5.92 -0.06
CA CYS A 125 -4.61 5.44 -1.24
C CYS A 125 -5.44 6.54 -1.90
N ALA A 126 -6.12 7.38 -1.09
CA ALA A 126 -6.89 8.51 -1.61
C ALA A 126 -6.00 9.54 -2.31
N LEU A 127 -4.88 9.91 -1.68
CA LEU A 127 -3.91 10.85 -2.25
C LEU A 127 -3.24 10.29 -3.51
N GLN A 128 -3.00 8.98 -3.57
CA GLN A 128 -2.47 8.31 -4.75
C GLN A 128 -3.42 8.46 -5.96
N ILE A 129 -4.73 8.30 -5.76
CA ILE A 129 -5.72 8.54 -6.82
C ILE A 129 -5.76 10.03 -7.19
N LEU A 130 -5.77 10.93 -6.20
CA LEU A 130 -5.74 12.38 -6.46
C LEU A 130 -4.47 12.82 -7.20
N SER A 131 -3.35 12.11 -7.03
CA SER A 131 -2.09 12.41 -7.71
C SER A 131 -2.15 12.21 -9.22
N LEU A 132 -3.18 11.50 -9.71
CA LEU A 132 -3.44 11.33 -11.14
C LEU A 132 -4.08 12.56 -11.79
N LEU A 133 -4.54 13.53 -11.01
CA LEU A 133 -5.03 14.80 -11.56
C LEU A 133 -3.85 15.60 -12.16
N PRO A 134 -4.06 16.35 -13.25
CA PRO A 134 -3.01 17.18 -13.80
C PRO A 134 -2.70 18.40 -12.92
N GLY A 135 -1.52 19.00 -13.15
CA GLY A 135 -1.11 20.26 -12.56
C GLY A 135 -0.70 20.18 -11.08
N ALA A 136 -0.71 21.33 -10.40
CA ALA A 136 -0.20 21.48 -9.04
C ALA A 136 -0.93 20.63 -8.01
N VAL A 137 -2.23 20.37 -8.21
CA VAL A 137 -3.04 19.52 -7.32
C VAL A 137 -2.54 18.09 -7.33
N GLY A 138 -2.32 17.51 -8.53
CA GLY A 138 -1.78 16.16 -8.64
C GLY A 138 -0.38 16.04 -8.09
N PHE A 139 0.48 17.02 -8.37
CA PHE A 139 1.84 17.06 -7.81
C PHE A 139 1.83 17.10 -6.27
N ALA A 140 1.05 18.02 -5.68
CA ALA A 140 0.94 18.13 -4.23
C ALA A 140 0.33 16.88 -3.60
N ALA A 141 -0.70 16.29 -4.23
CA ALA A 141 -1.30 15.04 -3.80
C ALA A 141 -0.30 13.88 -3.88
N GLY A 142 0.52 13.79 -4.93
CA GLY A 142 1.58 12.79 -5.08
C GLY A 142 2.66 12.90 -4.00
N ALA A 143 3.14 14.12 -3.73
CA ALA A 143 4.08 14.37 -2.64
C ALA A 143 3.51 13.98 -1.28
N ALA A 144 2.25 14.37 -1.01
CA ALA A 144 1.55 13.99 0.21
C ALA A 144 1.30 12.47 0.30
N ALA A 145 0.95 11.82 -0.81
CA ALA A 145 0.77 10.37 -0.90
C ALA A 145 2.06 9.65 -0.49
N LEU A 146 3.22 10.10 -0.99
CA LEU A 146 4.51 9.54 -0.63
C LEU A 146 4.80 9.68 0.87
N ALA A 147 4.52 10.85 1.46
CA ALA A 147 4.68 11.08 2.90
C ALA A 147 3.77 10.15 3.73
N PHE A 148 2.50 9.99 3.34
CA PHE A 148 1.57 9.07 3.98
C PHE A 148 2.02 7.62 3.84
N TRP A 149 2.51 7.22 2.67
CA TRP A 149 3.02 5.87 2.43
C TRP A 149 4.22 5.55 3.32
N VAL A 150 5.19 6.46 3.42
CA VAL A 150 6.35 6.31 4.32
C VAL A 150 5.91 6.20 5.78
N ALA A 151 5.01 7.08 6.23
CA ALA A 151 4.46 7.02 7.59
C ALA A 151 3.70 5.72 7.86
N HIS A 152 2.91 5.26 6.88
CA HIS A 152 2.18 4.00 6.94
C HIS A 152 3.11 2.78 6.98
N TRP A 153 4.18 2.80 6.20
CA TRP A 153 5.21 1.76 6.23
C TRP A 153 5.93 1.72 7.58
N ALA A 154 6.35 2.87 8.11
CA ALA A 154 6.95 2.94 9.44
C ALA A 154 6.00 2.41 10.52
N ALA A 155 4.70 2.74 10.44
CA ALA A 155 3.69 2.19 11.35
C ALA A 155 3.54 0.67 11.19
N SER A 156 3.58 0.13 9.96
CA SER A 156 3.51 -1.31 9.67
C SER A 156 4.67 -2.07 10.31
N VAL A 157 5.90 -1.53 10.20
CA VAL A 157 7.08 -2.11 10.86
C VAL A 157 6.91 -2.14 12.37
N ARG A 158 6.38 -1.07 12.98
CA ARG A 158 6.13 -1.01 14.42
C ARG A 158 5.09 -2.05 14.86
N LEU A 159 3.99 -2.19 14.12
CA LEU A 159 2.98 -3.21 14.42
C LEU A 159 3.54 -4.62 14.30
N LEU A 160 4.36 -4.89 13.28
CA LEU A 160 5.00 -6.19 13.09
C LEU A 160 5.91 -6.55 14.28
N ARG A 161 6.67 -5.60 14.83
CA ARG A 161 7.49 -5.82 16.03
C ARG A 161 6.62 -6.21 17.23
N VAL A 162 5.56 -5.46 17.50
CA VAL A 162 4.62 -5.76 18.60
C VAL A 162 4.03 -7.18 18.47
N LEU A 163 3.59 -7.57 17.28
CA LEU A 163 3.06 -8.91 17.05
C LEU A 163 4.11 -10.01 17.20
N GLY A 164 5.38 -9.72 16.88
CA GLY A 164 6.49 -10.64 17.08
C GLY A 164 6.84 -10.84 18.56
N ASP A 165 6.84 -9.75 19.34
CA ASP A 165 7.13 -9.78 20.78
C ASP A 165 6.02 -10.48 21.58
N THR A 166 4.79 -10.51 21.04
CA THR A 166 3.61 -11.13 21.67
C THR A 166 3.31 -12.52 21.10
N ALA A 167 4.25 -13.12 20.36
CA ALA A 167 4.10 -14.51 19.93
C ALA A 167 4.12 -15.42 21.17
N PRO A 168 3.18 -16.36 21.33
CA PRO A 168 3.21 -17.27 22.46
C PRO A 168 4.55 -18.02 22.46
N THR A 169 5.34 -17.84 23.52
CA THR A 169 6.47 -18.72 23.82
C THR A 169 5.96 -20.15 23.77
N ALA A 170 6.50 -20.95 22.86
CA ALA A 170 6.14 -22.36 22.76
C ALA A 170 6.28 -23.02 24.14
N PRO A 171 5.24 -23.70 24.66
CA PRO A 171 5.37 -24.49 25.87
C PRO A 171 6.28 -25.68 25.56
N GLY A 172 7.56 -25.57 25.92
CA GLY A 172 8.55 -26.61 25.67
C GLY A 172 9.95 -26.40 26.27
N ALA A 173 10.26 -25.24 26.86
CA ALA A 173 11.58 -24.97 27.43
C ALA A 173 11.68 -25.12 28.97
N ALA A 174 10.66 -25.69 29.62
CA ALA A 174 10.63 -25.87 31.07
C ALA A 174 10.20 -27.30 31.44
N ALA A 175 11.03 -28.30 31.10
CA ALA A 175 11.02 -29.65 31.68
C ALA A 175 12.23 -30.46 31.19
N SER A 176 13.44 -30.10 31.61
CA SER A 176 14.63 -30.99 31.62
C SER A 176 15.77 -30.29 32.36
N ALA A 177 15.66 -30.25 33.69
CA ALA A 177 16.78 -30.08 34.60
C ALA A 177 16.41 -30.74 35.92
#